data_AF-A0A1I0MA01-F1
#
_entry.id   AF-A0A1I0MA01-F1
#
_cell.length_a   1.000
_cell.length_b   1.000
_cell.length_c   1.000
_cell.angle_alpha   90.00
_cell.angle_beta   90.00
_cell.angle_gamma   90.00
#
_symmetry.space_group_name_H-M   'P 1'
#
loop_
_entity.id
_entity.type
_entity.pdbx_description
1 polymer ?
#
loop_
_entity_poly.entity_id
_entity_poly.type
_entity_poly.pdbx_seq_one_letter_code
_entity_poly.pdbx_strand_id
1 'polypeptide(L)'
;MELNNMILVTENWKGREINFLLTIEDYKESVVSTLYASPSETVDAMIDLCESWKDAEHWAELYFTSNKSISARYCNGEEQLRKFLYGYFNDPDNTWEFDEKRCSAASLEILKGIGITTDGKGSGIQYTYEAVIKTFEQGEILHNFNGSDYRVLEKLAARNLMLMNERNGEFIVAIGVNFYVRHPKGDMPTTNSMVYGIEWDHGIYYSKTPSTIDFREIRDKYGEVKEVISLQDFRNELEDKFHFYRKIIDSPLLETAVKETAQNSIYEVFQTGREEVFQKNMNAGMYDRNFLGIPETSRDMAR
;
A
#
# COMPACT_ATOMS: atom_id res chain seq x y z
N MET A 1 -17.44 -9.20 -1.68
CA MET A 1 -16.32 -10.07 -2.06
C MET A 1 -15.18 -9.18 -2.52
N GLU A 2 -13.93 -9.50 -2.20
CA GLU A 2 -12.76 -8.75 -2.70
C GLU A 2 -12.39 -9.18 -4.13
N LEU A 3 -11.78 -8.29 -4.90
CA LEU A 3 -11.34 -8.60 -6.27
C LEU A 3 -10.44 -9.85 -6.31
N ASN A 4 -9.55 -10.00 -5.33
CA ASN A 4 -8.59 -11.10 -5.30
C ASN A 4 -9.22 -12.46 -4.93
N ASN A 5 -10.49 -12.47 -4.51
CA ASN A 5 -11.26 -13.68 -4.25
C ASN A 5 -12.10 -14.10 -5.47
N MET A 6 -12.09 -13.32 -6.55
CA MET A 6 -12.73 -13.68 -7.80
C MET A 6 -11.92 -14.76 -8.53
N ILE A 7 -12.59 -15.74 -9.11
CA ILE A 7 -11.99 -16.79 -9.91
C ILE A 7 -12.23 -16.50 -11.40
N LEU A 8 -11.14 -16.45 -12.16
CA LEU A 8 -11.15 -16.37 -13.61
C LEU A 8 -11.23 -17.80 -14.15
N VAL A 9 -12.24 -18.11 -14.97
CA VAL A 9 -12.47 -19.48 -15.47
C VAL A 9 -12.57 -19.48 -16.99
N THR A 10 -11.73 -20.28 -17.64
CA THR A 10 -11.80 -20.58 -19.07
C THR A 10 -12.22 -22.03 -19.25
N GLU A 11 -13.39 -22.28 -19.84
CA GLU A 11 -13.78 -23.61 -20.28
C GLU A 11 -13.42 -23.79 -21.76
N ASN A 12 -12.60 -24.78 -22.08
CA ASN A 12 -12.32 -25.17 -23.45
C ASN A 12 -13.16 -26.38 -23.84
N TRP A 13 -13.88 -26.28 -24.96
CA TRP A 13 -14.52 -27.41 -25.61
C TRP A 13 -14.16 -27.43 -27.10
N LYS A 14 -13.30 -28.36 -27.50
CA LYS A 14 -12.87 -28.57 -28.90
C LYS A 14 -12.38 -27.29 -29.59
N GLY A 15 -11.59 -26.46 -28.89
CA GLY A 15 -11.06 -25.22 -29.45
C GLY A 15 -12.06 -24.06 -29.47
N ARG A 16 -13.21 -24.22 -28.81
CA ARG A 16 -14.07 -23.11 -28.41
C ARG A 16 -13.87 -22.85 -26.92
N GLU A 17 -13.44 -21.65 -26.58
CA GLU A 17 -13.21 -21.22 -25.21
C GLU A 17 -14.32 -20.30 -24.72
N ILE A 18 -14.75 -20.50 -23.48
CA ILE A 18 -15.77 -19.68 -22.83
C ILE A 18 -15.20 -19.18 -21.52
N ASN A 19 -15.06 -17.86 -21.40
CA ASN A 19 -14.57 -17.18 -20.22
C ASN A 19 -15.74 -16.74 -19.35
N PHE A 20 -15.64 -16.92 -18.03
CA PHE A 20 -16.62 -16.44 -17.06
C PHE A 20 -15.96 -16.26 -15.68
N LEU A 21 -16.66 -15.58 -14.76
CA LEU A 21 -16.12 -15.16 -13.46
C LEU A 21 -16.94 -15.76 -12.32
N LEU A 22 -16.28 -16.47 -11.40
CA LEU A 22 -16.96 -17.14 -10.29
C LEU A 22 -16.47 -16.68 -8.91
N THR A 23 -17.31 -16.87 -7.90
CA THR A 23 -16.90 -16.96 -6.49
C THR A 23 -16.30 -18.35 -6.22
N ILE A 24 -15.60 -18.50 -5.09
CA ILE A 24 -15.08 -19.82 -4.69
C ILE A 24 -16.18 -20.85 -4.45
N GLU A 25 -17.32 -20.42 -3.91
CA GLU A 25 -18.48 -21.28 -3.70
C GLU A 25 -19.07 -21.73 -5.04
N ASP A 26 -19.30 -20.80 -5.97
CA ASP A 26 -19.90 -21.12 -7.26
C ASP A 26 -18.93 -21.95 -8.13
N TYR A 27 -17.62 -21.73 -8.05
CA TYR A 27 -16.63 -22.58 -8.71
C TYR A 27 -16.65 -24.01 -8.19
N LYS A 28 -16.65 -24.18 -6.86
CA LYS A 28 -16.75 -25.51 -6.26
C LYS A 28 -18.03 -26.24 -6.69
N GLU A 29 -19.17 -25.55 -6.69
CA GLU A 29 -20.47 -26.16 -7.00
C GLU A 29 -20.66 -26.43 -8.50
N SER A 30 -20.36 -25.46 -9.36
CA SER A 30 -20.64 -25.54 -10.80
C SER A 30 -19.56 -26.26 -11.61
N VAL A 31 -18.30 -26.20 -11.16
CA VAL A 31 -17.15 -26.78 -11.88
C VAL A 31 -16.66 -28.04 -11.19
N VAL A 32 -16.16 -27.92 -9.97
CA VAL A 32 -15.42 -29.02 -9.32
C VAL A 32 -16.34 -30.18 -8.98
N SER A 33 -17.51 -29.90 -8.40
CA SER A 33 -18.48 -30.93 -8.01
C SER A 33 -19.16 -31.61 -9.21
N THR A 34 -19.11 -30.99 -10.39
CA THR A 34 -19.55 -31.61 -11.65
C THR A 34 -18.54 -32.64 -12.17
N LEU A 35 -17.25 -32.47 -11.85
CA LEU A 35 -16.17 -33.36 -12.29
C LEU A 35 -15.91 -34.49 -11.29
N TYR A 36 -15.85 -34.15 -10.01
CA TYR A 36 -15.45 -35.08 -8.95
C TYR A 36 -16.58 -35.30 -7.96
N ALA A 37 -16.98 -36.57 -7.79
CA ALA A 37 -17.88 -36.98 -6.71
C ALA A 37 -17.13 -37.28 -5.40
N SER A 38 -15.81 -37.47 -5.48
CA SER A 38 -14.96 -37.78 -4.32
C SER A 38 -14.59 -36.50 -3.56
N PRO A 39 -14.75 -36.48 -2.22
CA PRO A 39 -14.23 -35.40 -1.40
C PRO A 39 -12.71 -35.19 -1.54
N SER A 40 -11.93 -36.25 -1.73
CA SER A 40 -10.47 -36.13 -1.87
C SER A 40 -10.09 -35.44 -3.17
N GLU A 41 -10.68 -35.83 -4.30
CA GLU A 41 -10.39 -35.23 -5.60
C GLU A 41 -10.89 -33.77 -5.66
N THR A 42 -12.02 -33.48 -5.00
CA THR A 42 -12.48 -32.10 -4.80
C THR A 42 -11.44 -31.28 -4.04
N VAL A 43 -10.85 -31.82 -2.98
CA VAL A 43 -9.81 -31.14 -2.21
C VAL A 43 -8.56 -30.92 -3.06
N ASP A 44 -8.11 -31.93 -3.81
CA ASP A 44 -6.93 -31.83 -4.67
C ASP A 44 -7.10 -30.74 -5.73
N ALA A 45 -8.26 -30.67 -6.39
CA ALA A 45 -8.60 -29.63 -7.36
C ALA A 45 -8.62 -28.22 -6.73
N MET A 46 -9.10 -28.09 -5.50
CA MET A 46 -9.13 -26.82 -4.78
C MET A 46 -7.74 -26.40 -4.28
N ILE A 47 -6.88 -27.37 -3.92
CA ILE A 47 -5.46 -27.11 -3.59
C ILE A 47 -4.74 -26.57 -4.83
N ASP A 48 -4.94 -27.19 -6.00
CA ASP A 48 -4.34 -26.72 -7.25
C ASP A 48 -4.76 -25.28 -7.58
N LEU A 49 -6.04 -24.94 -7.40
CA LEU A 49 -6.51 -23.56 -7.53
C LEU A 49 -5.77 -22.59 -6.58
N CYS A 50 -5.55 -22.99 -5.33
CA CYS A 50 -4.87 -22.18 -4.33
C CYS A 50 -3.39 -21.94 -4.63
N GLU A 51 -2.73 -22.76 -5.46
CA GLU A 51 -1.35 -22.49 -5.88
C GLU A 51 -1.23 -21.18 -6.69
N SER A 52 -2.32 -20.72 -7.32
CA SER A 52 -2.36 -19.42 -8.02
C SER A 52 -2.21 -18.19 -7.10
N TRP A 53 -2.28 -18.37 -5.76
CA TRP A 53 -1.91 -17.31 -4.81
C TRP A 53 -0.40 -17.14 -4.65
N LYS A 54 0.39 -18.20 -4.87
CA LYS A 54 1.84 -18.17 -4.72
C LYS A 54 2.53 -17.86 -6.04
N ASP A 55 1.98 -18.40 -7.13
CA ASP A 55 2.53 -18.25 -8.47
C ASP A 55 1.55 -17.47 -9.36
N ALA A 56 1.97 -16.28 -9.77
CA ALA A 56 1.18 -15.40 -10.62
C ALA A 56 1.00 -15.97 -12.05
N GLU A 57 1.76 -16.97 -12.46
CA GLU A 57 1.62 -17.62 -13.78
C GLU A 57 0.81 -18.92 -13.71
N HIS A 58 0.56 -19.46 -12.50
CA HIS A 58 -0.15 -20.73 -12.33
C HIS A 58 -1.65 -20.63 -12.68
N TRP A 59 -2.11 -21.62 -13.42
CA TRP A 59 -3.50 -21.90 -13.72
C TRP A 59 -3.80 -23.34 -13.31
N ALA A 60 -4.85 -23.54 -12.53
CA ALA A 60 -5.33 -24.86 -12.19
C ALA A 60 -6.04 -25.47 -13.39
N GLU A 61 -5.72 -26.72 -13.71
CA GLU A 61 -6.20 -27.39 -14.92
C GLU A 61 -7.02 -28.63 -14.59
N LEU A 62 -8.28 -28.63 -15.01
CA LEU A 62 -9.23 -29.71 -14.82
C LEU A 62 -9.61 -30.34 -16.15
N TYR A 63 -9.32 -31.63 -16.32
CA TYR A 63 -9.61 -32.37 -17.55
C TYR A 63 -10.84 -33.25 -17.38
N PHE A 64 -11.92 -32.93 -18.08
CA PHE A 64 -13.16 -33.71 -18.08
C PHE A 64 -13.09 -34.86 -19.09
N THR A 65 -12.63 -34.55 -20.30
CA THR A 65 -12.43 -35.51 -21.40
C THR A 65 -11.27 -35.01 -22.26
N SER A 66 -10.86 -35.79 -23.26
CA SER A 66 -9.82 -35.37 -24.22
C SER A 66 -10.11 -34.07 -24.97
N ASN A 67 -11.36 -33.62 -24.98
CA ASN A 67 -11.82 -32.45 -25.71
C ASN A 67 -12.53 -31.41 -24.83
N LYS A 68 -12.48 -31.58 -23.50
CA LYS A 68 -13.07 -30.64 -22.55
C LYS A 68 -12.14 -30.45 -21.36
N SER A 69 -11.67 -29.23 -21.18
CA SER A 69 -10.87 -28.81 -20.02
C SER A 69 -11.40 -27.51 -19.43
N ILE A 70 -11.03 -27.26 -18.17
CA ILE A 70 -11.22 -25.97 -17.51
C ILE A 70 -9.87 -25.53 -16.96
N SER A 71 -9.52 -24.29 -17.28
CA SER A 71 -8.40 -23.56 -16.70
C SER A 71 -8.96 -22.51 -15.74
N ALA A 72 -8.47 -22.46 -14.50
CA ALA A 72 -8.99 -21.55 -13.50
C ALA A 72 -7.90 -20.98 -12.58
N ARG A 73 -8.11 -19.76 -12.09
CA ARG A 73 -7.20 -19.12 -11.12
C ARG A 73 -7.88 -18.02 -10.31
N TYR A 74 -7.28 -17.66 -9.18
CA TYR A 74 -7.62 -16.41 -8.52
C TYR A 74 -7.15 -15.21 -9.34
N CYS A 75 -7.99 -14.18 -9.36
CA CYS A 75 -7.65 -12.87 -9.87
C CYS A 75 -6.60 -12.21 -8.97
N ASN A 76 -5.53 -11.66 -9.54
CA ASN A 76 -4.46 -11.00 -8.80
C ASN A 76 -4.46 -9.47 -8.93
N GLY A 77 -5.46 -8.90 -9.61
CA GLY A 77 -5.65 -7.46 -9.73
C GLY A 77 -6.40 -7.03 -10.99
N GLU A 78 -6.68 -5.73 -11.09
CA GLU A 78 -7.48 -5.16 -12.17
C GLU A 78 -6.83 -5.36 -13.55
N GLU A 79 -5.51 -5.23 -13.65
CA GLU A 79 -4.79 -5.41 -14.92
C GLU A 79 -4.97 -6.83 -15.48
N GLN A 80 -4.86 -7.85 -14.63
CA GLN A 80 -5.06 -9.24 -15.04
C GLN A 80 -6.52 -9.49 -15.43
N LEU A 81 -7.46 -8.98 -14.64
CA LEU A 81 -8.87 -9.09 -14.97
C LEU A 81 -9.17 -8.48 -16.34
N ARG A 82 -8.64 -7.30 -16.66
CA ARG A 82 -8.79 -6.70 -17.99
C ARG A 82 -8.19 -7.57 -19.09
N LYS A 83 -6.98 -8.10 -18.90
CA LYS A 83 -6.36 -9.04 -19.85
C LYS A 83 -7.24 -10.27 -20.09
N PHE A 84 -7.82 -10.83 -19.04
CA PHE A 84 -8.73 -11.97 -19.13
C PHE A 84 -10.01 -11.64 -19.90
N LEU A 85 -10.63 -10.49 -19.63
CA LEU A 85 -11.83 -10.04 -20.32
C LEU A 85 -11.58 -9.66 -21.79
N TYR A 86 -10.34 -9.30 -22.16
CA TYR A 86 -9.90 -9.12 -23.54
C TYR A 86 -9.49 -10.43 -24.24
N GLY A 87 -9.56 -11.55 -23.52
CA GLY A 87 -9.16 -12.86 -24.01
C GLY A 87 -7.66 -13.00 -24.27
N TYR A 88 -6.83 -12.23 -23.56
CA TYR A 88 -5.37 -12.28 -23.69
C TYR A 88 -4.78 -13.64 -23.28
N PHE A 89 -5.49 -14.37 -22.41
CA PHE A 89 -5.09 -15.71 -21.95
C PHE A 89 -5.70 -16.84 -22.76
N ASN A 90 -6.56 -16.53 -23.73
CA ASN A 90 -7.13 -17.53 -24.63
C ASN A 90 -6.11 -17.95 -25.68
N ASP A 91 -6.24 -19.19 -26.16
CA ASP A 91 -5.39 -19.68 -27.23
C ASP A 91 -5.71 -18.89 -28.54
N PRO A 92 -4.71 -18.31 -29.21
CA PRO A 92 -4.91 -17.53 -30.44
C PRO A 92 -5.51 -18.35 -31.60
N ASP A 93 -5.36 -19.68 -31.57
CA ASP A 93 -5.94 -20.58 -32.57
C ASP A 93 -7.40 -20.95 -32.26
N ASN A 94 -7.89 -20.63 -31.06
CA ASN A 94 -9.23 -20.94 -30.60
C ASN A 94 -10.19 -19.76 -30.80
N THR A 95 -11.47 -20.09 -31.02
CA THR A 95 -12.54 -19.08 -30.90
C THR A 95 -12.92 -18.91 -29.45
N TRP A 96 -13.16 -17.70 -28.99
CA TRP A 96 -13.55 -17.47 -27.60
C TRP A 96 -14.69 -16.46 -27.45
N GLU A 97 -15.44 -16.60 -26.36
CA GLU A 97 -16.48 -15.65 -25.95
C GLU A 97 -16.49 -15.50 -24.42
N PHE A 98 -17.03 -14.39 -23.92
CA PHE A 98 -17.30 -14.21 -22.50
C PHE A 98 -18.78 -14.47 -22.19
N ASP A 99 -19.07 -15.36 -21.25
CA ASP A 99 -20.43 -15.72 -20.85
C ASP A 99 -20.83 -15.09 -19.52
N GLU A 100 -21.44 -13.89 -19.62
CA GLU A 100 -21.96 -13.15 -18.48
C GLU A 100 -23.02 -13.92 -17.69
N LYS A 101 -23.80 -14.81 -18.33
CA LYS A 101 -24.90 -15.54 -17.67
C LYS A 101 -24.39 -16.61 -16.71
N ARG A 102 -23.16 -17.09 -16.92
CA ARG A 102 -22.49 -18.05 -16.04
C ARG A 102 -21.74 -17.38 -14.90
N CYS A 103 -21.63 -16.05 -14.90
CA CYS A 103 -20.90 -15.35 -13.86
C CYS A 103 -21.68 -15.31 -12.54
N SER A 104 -20.96 -15.41 -11.43
CA SER A 104 -21.51 -15.14 -10.11
C SER A 104 -21.98 -13.69 -10.03
N ALA A 105 -23.15 -13.45 -9.42
CA ALA A 105 -23.66 -12.10 -9.23
C ALA A 105 -22.68 -11.19 -8.46
N ALA A 106 -21.99 -11.76 -7.45
CA ALA A 106 -20.96 -11.04 -6.70
C ALA A 106 -19.77 -10.62 -7.56
N SER A 107 -19.40 -11.42 -8.56
CA SER A 107 -18.31 -11.08 -9.49
C SER A 107 -18.69 -9.93 -10.42
N LEU A 108 -19.92 -9.93 -10.93
CA LEU A 108 -20.45 -8.84 -11.77
C LEU A 108 -20.58 -7.53 -11.00
N GLU A 109 -20.97 -7.58 -9.72
CA GLU A 109 -21.01 -6.40 -8.85
C GLU A 109 -19.60 -5.81 -8.63
N ILE A 110 -18.56 -6.64 -8.55
CA ILE A 110 -17.18 -6.14 -8.50
C ILE A 110 -16.83 -5.42 -9.81
N LEU A 111 -17.11 -6.01 -10.98
CA LEU A 111 -16.88 -5.36 -12.28
C LEU A 111 -17.53 -3.98 -12.33
N LYS A 112 -18.78 -3.89 -11.88
CA LYS A 112 -19.52 -2.63 -11.79
C LYS A 112 -18.84 -1.63 -10.84
N GLY A 113 -18.42 -2.07 -9.65
CA GLY A 113 -17.75 -1.24 -8.65
C GLY A 113 -16.40 -0.67 -9.12
N ILE A 114 -15.66 -1.43 -9.92
CA ILE A 114 -14.39 -0.98 -10.53
C ILE A 114 -14.56 -0.43 -11.95
N GLY A 115 -15.80 -0.34 -12.45
CA GLY A 115 -16.15 0.33 -13.71
C GLY A 115 -15.58 -0.34 -14.94
N ILE A 116 -15.62 -1.67 -14.92
CA ILE A 116 -15.22 -2.53 -16.04
C ILE A 116 -16.47 -3.19 -16.59
N THR A 117 -16.60 -3.21 -17.92
CA THR A 117 -17.63 -3.99 -18.61
C THR A 117 -17.14 -5.41 -18.88
N THR A 118 -18.05 -6.33 -19.19
CA THR A 118 -17.73 -7.74 -19.48
C THR A 118 -16.86 -7.95 -20.72
N ASP A 119 -16.67 -6.90 -21.54
CA ASP A 119 -15.71 -6.86 -22.65
C ASP A 119 -14.35 -6.22 -22.28
N GLY A 120 -14.08 -6.03 -20.97
CA GLY A 120 -12.82 -5.51 -20.44
C GLY A 120 -12.64 -3.99 -20.55
N LYS A 121 -13.55 -3.31 -21.25
CA LYS A 121 -13.48 -1.85 -21.44
C LYS A 121 -13.85 -1.11 -20.16
N GLY A 122 -13.47 0.17 -20.11
CA GLY A 122 -14.03 1.08 -19.13
C GLY A 122 -15.51 1.26 -19.41
N SER A 123 -16.35 1.11 -18.40
CA SER A 123 -17.81 1.25 -18.52
C SER A 123 -18.27 2.69 -18.81
N GLY A 124 -17.34 3.65 -18.87
CA GLY A 124 -17.65 5.08 -18.95
C GLY A 124 -18.32 5.62 -17.68
N ILE A 125 -18.43 4.80 -16.62
CA ILE A 125 -18.98 5.20 -15.34
C ILE A 125 -18.12 6.34 -14.79
N GLN A 126 -18.78 7.45 -14.48
CA GLN A 126 -18.18 8.49 -13.67
C GLN A 126 -18.21 8.06 -12.22
N TYR A 127 -17.15 8.36 -11.50
CA TYR A 127 -17.08 8.10 -10.07
C TYR A 127 -17.33 9.36 -9.26
N THR A 128 -17.88 9.15 -8.07
CA THR A 128 -17.86 10.14 -6.99
C THR A 128 -16.76 9.73 -6.02
N TYR A 129 -15.95 10.70 -5.59
CA TYR A 129 -14.91 10.53 -4.59
C TYR A 129 -15.27 11.38 -3.38
N GLU A 130 -15.41 10.73 -2.23
CA GLU A 130 -15.72 11.41 -0.97
C GLU A 130 -14.54 11.23 -0.02
N ALA A 131 -14.03 12.34 0.51
CA ALA A 131 -12.93 12.31 1.46
C ALA A 131 -13.38 11.67 2.77
N VAL A 132 -12.59 10.72 3.26
CA VAL A 132 -12.82 10.00 4.51
C VAL A 132 -11.73 10.39 5.48
N ILE A 133 -12.12 10.76 6.70
CA ILE A 133 -11.16 11.06 7.76
C ILE A 133 -10.42 9.77 8.12
N LYS A 134 -9.11 9.77 7.91
CA LYS A 134 -8.22 8.65 8.21
C LYS A 134 -6.96 9.16 8.89
N THR A 135 -6.60 8.52 10.00
CA THR A 135 -5.27 8.62 10.58
C THR A 135 -4.44 7.49 9.99
N PHE A 136 -3.29 7.83 9.41
CA PHE A 136 -2.34 6.84 8.89
C PHE A 136 -1.46 6.30 10.01
N GLU A 137 -1.04 5.05 9.89
CA GLU A 137 -0.10 4.43 10.81
C GLU A 137 1.15 3.89 10.13
N GLN A 138 2.28 3.95 10.84
CA GLN A 138 3.53 3.39 10.33
C GLN A 138 3.39 1.85 10.20
N GLY A 139 3.86 1.31 9.08
CA GLY A 139 3.75 -0.10 8.73
C GLY A 139 2.45 -0.48 8.01
N GLU A 140 1.44 0.40 8.01
CA GLU A 140 0.18 0.21 7.29
C GLU A 140 0.39 0.05 5.78
N ILE A 141 -0.42 -0.78 5.12
CA ILE A 141 -0.46 -0.90 3.66
C ILE A 141 -1.66 -0.10 3.16
N LEU A 142 -1.40 0.83 2.25
CA LEU A 142 -2.38 1.73 1.65
C LEU A 142 -2.53 1.40 0.17
N HIS A 143 -3.78 1.24 -0.26
CA HIS A 143 -4.14 0.97 -1.65
C HIS A 143 -4.47 2.28 -2.35
N ASN A 144 -3.96 2.52 -3.56
CA ASN A 144 -4.44 3.62 -4.40
C ASN A 144 -5.49 3.15 -5.42
N PHE A 145 -6.19 4.07 -6.07
CA PHE A 145 -7.20 3.70 -7.07
C PHE A 145 -6.63 3.19 -8.40
N ASN A 146 -5.31 3.24 -8.57
CA ASN A 146 -4.60 2.73 -9.74
C ASN A 146 -4.08 1.30 -9.53
N GLY A 147 -4.46 0.64 -8.42
CA GLY A 147 -4.11 -0.76 -8.14
C GLY A 147 -2.67 -0.97 -7.64
N SER A 148 -2.04 0.08 -7.12
CA SER A 148 -0.73 -0.01 -6.46
C SER A 148 -0.87 0.06 -4.94
N ASP A 149 -0.06 -0.76 -4.28
CA ASP A 149 -0.02 -0.87 -2.83
C ASP A 149 1.25 -0.22 -2.28
N TYR A 150 1.09 0.54 -1.22
CA TYR A 150 2.15 1.32 -0.60
C TYR A 150 2.21 1.09 0.89
N ARG A 151 3.38 0.69 1.39
CA ARG A 151 3.64 0.60 2.82
C ARG A 151 4.05 1.95 3.37
N VAL A 152 3.42 2.37 4.46
CA VAL A 152 3.80 3.57 5.21
C VAL A 152 5.08 3.29 5.96
N LEU A 153 6.17 3.92 5.55
CA LEU A 153 7.45 3.84 6.25
C LEU A 153 7.57 4.87 7.36
N GLU A 154 7.03 6.07 7.14
CA GLU A 154 7.09 7.16 8.11
C GLU A 154 5.98 8.19 7.86
N LYS A 155 5.47 8.78 8.95
CA LYS A 155 4.56 9.93 8.92
C LYS A 155 5.40 11.20 9.02
N LEU A 156 5.63 11.86 7.90
CA LEU A 156 6.45 13.08 7.82
C LEU A 156 5.65 14.27 8.39
N ALA A 157 4.39 14.39 7.97
CA ALA A 157 3.40 15.36 8.43
C ALA A 157 2.01 14.71 8.51
N ALA A 158 0.99 15.43 8.96
CA ALA A 158 -0.39 14.97 8.99
C ALA A 158 -0.88 14.41 7.63
N ARG A 159 -0.39 14.99 6.53
CA ARG A 159 -0.74 14.57 5.15
C ARG A 159 0.49 14.27 4.29
N ASN A 160 1.71 14.23 4.84
CA ASN A 160 2.90 13.85 4.07
C ASN A 160 3.42 12.52 4.60
N LEU A 161 3.54 11.54 3.74
CA LEU A 161 3.97 10.20 4.09
C LEU A 161 5.21 9.82 3.31
N MET A 162 6.14 9.14 3.98
CA MET A 162 7.15 8.34 3.30
C MET A 162 6.57 6.95 3.07
N LEU A 163 6.53 6.54 1.81
CA LEU A 163 5.92 5.31 1.34
C LEU A 163 6.96 4.43 0.63
N MET A 164 6.69 3.13 0.58
CA MET A 164 7.38 2.18 -0.30
C MET A 164 6.34 1.43 -1.13
N ASN A 165 6.54 1.39 -2.45
CA ASN A 165 5.72 0.56 -3.31
C ASN A 165 6.01 -0.92 -3.05
N GLU A 166 4.99 -1.69 -2.67
CA GLU A 166 5.16 -3.10 -2.28
C GLU A 166 5.59 -4.00 -3.43
N ARG A 167 5.27 -3.63 -4.68
CA ARG A 167 5.58 -4.44 -5.87
C ARG A 167 7.03 -4.30 -6.31
N ASN A 168 7.56 -3.08 -6.34
CA ASN A 168 8.87 -2.80 -6.94
C ASN A 168 9.92 -2.25 -5.96
N GLY A 169 9.53 -1.98 -4.70
CA GLY A 169 10.41 -1.46 -3.65
C GLY A 169 10.82 0.00 -3.83
N GLU A 170 10.18 0.75 -4.74
CA GLU A 170 10.47 2.17 -4.95
C GLU A 170 9.99 3.01 -3.75
N PHE A 171 10.83 3.94 -3.31
CA PHE A 171 10.54 4.83 -2.20
C PHE A 171 9.90 6.11 -2.70
N ILE A 172 8.87 6.61 -2.01
CA ILE A 172 8.10 7.77 -2.45
C ILE A 172 7.80 8.67 -1.26
N VAL A 173 8.04 9.97 -1.41
CA VAL A 173 7.43 10.96 -0.52
C VAL A 173 6.11 11.38 -1.17
N ALA A 174 4.99 10.98 -0.56
CA ALA A 174 3.66 11.36 -0.97
C ALA A 174 3.20 12.59 -0.17
N ILE A 175 2.94 13.69 -0.87
CA ILE A 175 2.60 14.99 -0.28
C ILE A 175 1.10 15.23 -0.44
N GLY A 176 0.44 15.65 0.65
CA GLY A 176 -0.99 15.95 0.63
C GLY A 176 -1.88 14.72 0.53
N VAL A 177 -1.43 13.58 1.04
CA VAL A 177 -2.17 12.31 1.06
C VAL A 177 -3.56 12.52 1.68
N ASN A 178 -4.57 12.06 0.97
CA ASN A 178 -5.96 11.97 1.40
C ASN A 178 -6.46 10.56 1.19
N PHE A 179 -7.41 10.16 2.03
CA PHE A 179 -8.10 8.89 1.89
C PHE A 179 -9.52 9.15 1.38
N TYR A 180 -9.94 8.39 0.39
CA TYR A 180 -11.24 8.53 -0.24
C TYR A 180 -11.98 7.22 -0.24
N VAL A 181 -13.30 7.34 -0.25
CA VAL A 181 -14.18 6.29 -0.77
C VAL A 181 -14.63 6.71 -2.16
N ARG A 182 -14.58 5.77 -3.10
CA ARG A 182 -15.05 5.91 -4.47
C ARG A 182 -16.25 5.00 -4.70
N HIS A 183 -17.28 5.53 -5.36
CA HIS A 183 -18.41 4.73 -5.83
C HIS A 183 -18.95 5.27 -7.16
N PRO A 184 -19.69 4.45 -7.94
CA PRO A 184 -20.36 4.91 -9.15
C PRO A 184 -21.27 6.11 -8.88
N LYS A 185 -21.23 7.11 -9.77
CA LYS A 185 -22.06 8.32 -9.69
C LYS A 185 -23.50 8.01 -10.11
N GLY A 186 -24.46 8.40 -9.28
CA GLY A 186 -25.90 8.26 -9.56
C GLY A 186 -26.55 6.99 -9.01
N ASP A 187 -25.77 6.02 -8.55
CA ASP A 187 -26.26 4.83 -7.84
C ASP A 187 -26.13 5.01 -6.33
N MET A 188 -27.03 4.38 -5.57
CA MET A 188 -26.85 4.32 -4.11
C MET A 188 -25.62 3.46 -3.78
N PRO A 189 -24.68 3.97 -2.96
CA PRO A 189 -23.50 3.22 -2.58
C PRO A 189 -23.86 1.94 -1.83
N THR A 190 -23.36 0.80 -2.28
CA THR A 190 -23.39 -0.47 -1.56
C THR A 190 -21.99 -0.83 -1.08
N THR A 191 -21.87 -1.73 -0.09
CA THR A 191 -20.57 -2.20 0.41
C THR A 191 -19.68 -2.77 -0.70
N ASN A 192 -20.25 -3.39 -1.73
CA ASN A 192 -19.48 -3.96 -2.85
C ASN A 192 -19.12 -2.91 -3.92
N SER A 193 -19.87 -1.81 -4.01
CA SER A 193 -19.58 -0.74 -4.99
C SER A 193 -18.65 0.34 -4.44
N MET A 194 -18.37 0.32 -3.14
CA MET A 194 -17.44 1.24 -2.48
C MET A 194 -16.02 0.68 -2.55
N VAL A 195 -15.10 1.48 -3.09
CA VAL A 195 -13.67 1.19 -3.07
C VAL A 195 -12.98 2.26 -2.26
N TYR A 196 -12.15 1.87 -1.31
CA TYR A 196 -11.36 2.80 -0.51
C TYR A 196 -9.93 2.89 -1.06
N GLY A 197 -9.37 4.08 -1.07
CA GLY A 197 -8.01 4.27 -1.53
C GLY A 197 -7.43 5.63 -1.19
N ILE A 198 -6.10 5.70 -1.23
CA ILE A 198 -5.36 6.95 -1.13
C ILE A 198 -5.17 7.61 -2.49
N GLU A 199 -5.14 8.94 -2.47
CA GLU A 199 -4.58 9.78 -3.52
C GLU A 199 -3.72 10.84 -2.85
N TRP A 200 -2.76 11.40 -3.58
CA TRP A 200 -1.88 12.46 -3.08
C TRP A 200 -1.73 13.55 -4.13
N ASP A 201 -1.46 14.76 -3.67
CA ASP A 201 -1.34 15.92 -4.55
C ASP A 201 -0.06 15.82 -5.40
N HIS A 202 1.05 15.43 -4.77
CA HIS A 202 2.36 15.30 -5.42
C HIS A 202 3.15 14.12 -4.88
N GLY A 203 3.84 13.40 -5.76
CA GLY A 203 4.73 12.29 -5.41
C GLY A 203 6.16 12.58 -5.82
N ILE A 204 7.12 12.36 -4.92
CA ILE A 204 8.55 12.48 -5.21
C ILE A 204 9.17 11.09 -5.09
N TYR A 205 9.67 10.60 -6.21
CA TYR A 205 10.14 9.23 -6.36
C TYR A 205 11.64 9.16 -6.10
N TYR A 206 12.03 8.18 -5.31
CA TYR A 206 13.41 7.89 -4.90
C TYR A 206 13.80 6.48 -5.32
N SER A 207 15.11 6.26 -5.44
CA SER A 207 15.70 4.96 -5.75
C SER A 207 15.17 3.85 -4.83
N LYS A 208 15.00 2.63 -5.36
CA LYS A 208 14.70 1.43 -4.56
C LYS A 208 15.86 0.98 -3.64
N THR A 209 17.02 1.64 -3.71
CA THR A 209 18.21 1.31 -2.90
C THR A 209 18.28 2.25 -1.69
N PRO A 210 17.95 1.80 -0.46
CA PRO A 210 17.81 2.69 0.70
C PRO A 210 19.09 3.45 1.05
N SER A 211 20.26 2.83 0.85
CA SER A 211 21.56 3.44 1.14
C SER A 211 21.91 4.63 0.24
N THR A 212 21.14 4.87 -0.82
CA THR A 212 21.30 6.03 -1.71
C THR A 212 20.38 7.21 -1.34
N ILE A 213 19.54 7.05 -0.32
CA ILE A 213 18.53 8.03 0.09
C ILE A 213 18.97 8.69 1.41
N ASP A 214 19.01 10.02 1.44
CA ASP A 214 19.15 10.75 2.70
C ASP A 214 17.77 10.98 3.33
N PHE A 215 17.36 10.05 4.20
CA PHE A 215 16.09 10.13 4.91
C PHE A 215 16.00 11.35 5.85
N ARG A 216 17.14 11.89 6.32
CA ARG A 216 17.13 13.08 7.16
C ARG A 216 16.79 14.32 6.34
N GLU A 217 17.38 14.46 5.16
CA GLU A 217 17.03 15.55 4.24
C GLU A 217 15.54 15.51 3.88
N ILE A 218 14.98 14.31 3.66
CA ILE A 218 13.55 14.11 3.42
C ILE A 218 12.72 14.61 4.61
N ARG A 219 13.10 14.23 5.84
CA ARG A 219 12.40 14.66 7.06
C ARG A 219 12.44 16.17 7.22
N ASP A 220 13.59 16.78 6.98
CA ASP A 220 13.77 18.24 7.11
C ASP A 220 12.94 19.00 6.06
N LYS A 221 12.80 18.45 4.86
CA LYS A 221 12.13 19.12 3.73
C LYS A 221 10.62 18.93 3.69
N TYR A 222 10.12 17.75 4.07
CA TYR A 222 8.71 17.38 3.92
C TYR A 222 8.02 17.02 5.22
N GLY A 223 8.78 16.95 6.32
CA GLY A 223 8.22 16.81 7.65
C GLY A 223 7.52 18.07 8.13
N GLU A 224 6.66 17.92 9.13
CA GLU A 224 6.24 19.07 9.92
C GLU A 224 7.46 19.69 10.60
N VAL A 225 7.59 21.02 10.48
CA VAL A 225 8.47 21.78 11.36
C VAL A 225 7.96 21.53 12.77
N LYS A 226 8.71 20.77 13.57
CA LYS A 226 8.37 20.59 14.98
C LYS A 226 8.44 21.97 15.64
N GLU A 227 7.29 22.58 15.88
CA GLU A 227 7.24 23.70 16.82
C GLU A 227 7.67 23.15 18.19
N VAL A 228 8.59 23.86 18.84
CA VAL A 228 9.03 23.53 20.19
C VAL A 228 7.99 24.09 21.16
N ILE A 229 6.85 23.39 21.27
CA ILE A 229 5.68 23.83 22.05
C ILE A 229 5.81 23.37 23.51
N SER A 230 6.51 22.26 23.77
CA SER A 230 6.75 21.73 25.12
C SER A 230 8.23 21.67 25.47
N LEU A 231 8.51 21.63 26.78
CA LEU A 231 9.87 21.43 27.29
C LEU A 231 10.45 20.09 26.81
N GLN A 232 9.62 19.07 26.62
CA GLN A 232 10.07 17.78 26.10
C GLN A 232 10.49 17.89 24.63
N ASP A 233 9.78 18.65 23.81
CA ASP A 233 10.16 18.89 22.41
C ASP A 233 11.50 19.60 22.33
N PHE A 234 11.72 20.58 23.20
CA PHE A 234 13.01 21.28 23.31
C PHE A 234 14.15 20.35 23.70
N ARG A 235 13.92 19.46 24.68
CA ARG A 235 14.94 18.48 25.10
C ARG A 235 15.26 17.47 24.00
N ASN A 236 14.26 17.02 23.24
CA ASN A 236 14.48 16.15 22.09
C ASN A 236 15.33 16.85 21.01
N GLU A 237 15.11 18.14 20.74
CA GLU A 237 15.93 18.91 19.79
C GLU A 237 17.39 19.03 20.26
N LEU A 238 17.60 19.24 21.57
CA LEU A 238 18.94 19.29 22.15
C LEU A 238 19.66 17.93 22.02
N GLU A 239 18.95 16.82 22.17
CA GLU A 239 19.47 15.46 21.99
C GLU A 239 19.84 15.19 20.52
N ASP A 240 18.96 15.53 19.58
CA ASP A 240 19.23 15.43 18.14
C ASP A 240 20.49 16.23 17.77
N LYS A 241 20.61 17.45 18.29
CA LYS A 241 21.77 18.33 18.06
C LYS A 241 23.06 17.77 18.68
N PHE A 242 23.00 17.20 19.88
CA PHE A 242 24.15 16.54 20.52
C PHE A 242 24.67 15.38 19.67
N HIS A 243 23.78 14.50 19.23
CA HIS A 243 24.13 13.35 18.39
C HIS A 243 24.64 13.76 17.01
N PHE A 244 24.12 14.86 16.45
CA PHE A 244 24.64 15.42 15.20
C PHE A 244 26.12 15.82 15.32
N TYR A 245 26.49 16.57 16.36
CA TYR A 245 27.90 16.92 16.60
C TYR A 245 28.76 15.67 16.83
N ARG A 246 28.29 14.67 17.58
CA ARG A 246 29.02 13.41 17.76
C ARG A 246 29.28 12.68 16.45
N LYS A 247 28.29 12.61 15.55
CA LYS A 247 28.47 12.02 14.21
C LYS A 247 29.54 12.73 13.40
N ILE A 248 29.63 14.07 13.47
CA ILE A 248 30.68 14.83 12.79
C ILE A 248 32.06 14.51 13.39
N ILE A 249 32.17 14.55 14.73
CA ILE A 249 33.42 14.30 15.46
C ILE A 249 33.96 12.89 15.17
N ASP A 250 33.09 11.89 15.19
CA ASP A 250 33.47 10.48 15.00
C ASP A 250 33.60 10.06 13.53
N SER A 251 33.21 10.91 12.57
CA SER A 251 33.21 10.54 11.14
C SER A 251 34.63 10.32 10.61
N PRO A 252 34.97 9.14 10.06
CA PRO A 252 36.29 8.92 9.48
C PRO A 252 36.53 9.70 8.17
N LEU A 253 35.47 10.26 7.58
CA LEU A 253 35.50 10.89 6.25
C LEU A 253 35.68 12.41 6.28
N LEU A 254 35.49 13.06 7.43
CA LEU A 254 35.55 14.51 7.56
C LEU A 254 36.95 15.00 7.94
N GLU A 255 37.31 16.19 7.42
CA GLU A 255 38.59 16.85 7.72
C GLU A 255 38.72 17.21 9.20
N THR A 256 39.96 17.21 9.71
CA THR A 256 40.26 17.49 11.12
C THR A 256 39.72 18.85 11.59
N ALA A 257 39.82 19.89 10.76
CA ALA A 257 39.33 21.23 11.11
C ALA A 257 37.80 21.26 11.36
N VAL A 258 37.03 20.48 10.59
CA VAL A 258 35.57 20.37 10.75
C VAL A 258 35.24 19.63 12.05
N LYS A 259 35.99 18.57 12.36
CA LYS A 259 35.84 17.83 13.62
C LYS A 259 36.17 18.67 14.84
N GLU A 260 37.27 19.43 14.80
CA GLU A 260 37.66 20.34 15.88
C GLU A 260 36.61 21.44 16.09
N THR A 261 36.05 21.97 14.99
CA THR A 261 34.95 22.94 15.07
C THR A 261 33.73 22.34 15.75
N ALA A 262 33.30 21.14 15.34
CA ALA A 262 32.18 20.44 15.99
C ALA A 262 32.48 20.09 17.46
N GLN A 263 33.72 19.73 17.77
CA GLN A 263 34.18 19.46 19.14
C GLN A 263 34.14 20.72 20.02
N ASN A 264 34.48 21.88 19.48
CA ASN A 264 34.36 23.15 20.21
C ASN A 264 32.89 23.51 20.41
N SER A 265 32.06 23.39 19.37
CA SER A 265 30.62 23.68 19.46
C SER A 265 29.89 22.76 20.45
N ILE A 266 30.21 21.46 20.52
CA ILE A 266 29.56 20.55 21.47
C ILE A 266 29.89 20.93 22.93
N TYR A 267 31.12 21.36 23.22
CA TYR A 267 31.50 21.85 24.55
C TYR A 267 30.93 23.23 24.86
N GLU A 268 30.82 24.12 23.88
CA GLU A 268 30.20 25.44 24.05
C GLU A 268 28.71 25.32 24.40
N VAL A 269 27.98 24.47 23.67
CA VAL A 269 26.53 24.32 23.82
C VAL A 269 26.17 23.43 25.02
N PHE A 270 26.87 22.31 25.21
CA PHE A 270 26.46 21.28 26.18
C PHE A 270 27.42 21.12 27.35
N GLN A 271 28.59 21.78 27.34
CA GLN A 271 29.65 21.67 28.36
C GLN A 271 30.25 20.27 28.50
N THR A 272 29.90 19.35 27.61
CA THR A 272 30.39 17.97 27.60
C THR A 272 30.33 17.39 26.19
N GLY A 273 31.30 16.53 25.84
CA GLY A 273 31.23 15.65 24.67
C GLY A 273 30.85 14.20 25.03
N ARG A 274 30.65 13.90 26.32
CA ARG A 274 30.29 12.56 26.81
C ARG A 274 28.78 12.41 26.94
N GLU A 275 28.21 11.43 26.24
CA GLU A 275 26.78 11.10 26.21
C GLU A 275 26.18 10.91 27.62
N GLU A 276 26.83 10.11 28.46
CA GLU A 276 26.35 9.84 29.84
C GLU A 276 26.20 11.12 30.68
N VAL A 277 27.14 12.06 30.49
CA VAL A 277 27.15 13.34 31.21
C VAL A 277 26.08 14.26 30.63
N PHE A 278 25.92 14.28 29.30
CA PHE A 278 24.87 15.01 28.62
C PHE A 278 23.48 14.58 29.10
N GLN A 279 23.19 13.28 29.11
CA GLN A 279 21.90 12.74 29.56
C GLN A 279 21.64 13.03 31.04
N LYS A 280 22.66 12.93 31.89
CA LYS A 280 22.54 13.30 33.31
C LYS A 280 22.20 14.79 33.47
N ASN A 281 22.86 15.66 32.71
CA ASN A 281 22.61 17.11 32.74
C ASN A 281 21.23 17.46 32.18
N MET A 282 20.80 16.79 31.12
CA MET A 282 19.47 16.93 30.51
C MET A 282 18.36 16.59 31.51
N ASN A 283 18.47 15.43 32.16
CA ASN A 283 17.51 14.99 33.18
C ASN A 283 17.49 15.91 34.42
N ALA A 284 18.62 16.55 34.74
CA ALA A 284 18.73 17.54 35.79
C ALA A 284 18.20 18.94 35.39
N GLY A 285 17.73 19.12 34.16
CA GLY A 285 17.21 20.39 33.64
C GLY A 285 18.27 21.48 33.42
N MET A 286 19.55 21.11 33.30
CA MET A 286 20.65 22.06 33.10
C MET A 286 20.48 22.89 31.82
N TYR A 287 19.86 22.33 30.78
CA TYR A 287 19.72 22.94 29.47
C TYR A 287 18.39 23.66 29.25
N ASP A 288 17.43 23.53 30.19
CA ASP A 288 16.06 24.04 30.03
C ASP A 288 15.97 25.57 30.03
N ARG A 289 17.01 26.29 30.47
CA ARG A 289 17.01 27.75 30.68
C ARG A 289 16.74 28.57 29.42
N ASN A 290 16.98 27.99 28.24
CA ASN A 290 16.76 28.65 26.96
C ASN A 290 15.39 28.29 26.34
N PHE A 291 14.57 27.49 27.01
CA PHE A 291 13.19 27.21 26.59
C PHE A 291 12.30 28.43 26.90
N LEU A 292 11.89 29.16 25.85
CA LEU A 292 11.04 30.36 25.93
C LEU A 292 9.54 30.02 25.83
N GLY A 293 9.13 28.79 26.18
CA GLY A 293 7.78 28.28 25.94
C GLY A 293 6.64 29.14 26.49
N ILE A 294 5.44 28.94 25.94
CA ILE A 294 4.21 29.62 26.36
C ILE A 294 3.88 29.21 27.81
N PRO A 295 3.62 30.15 28.74
CA PRO A 295 3.26 29.82 30.13
C PRO A 295 2.01 28.92 30.18
N GLU A 296 2.08 27.83 30.96
CA GLU A 296 0.98 26.85 31.17
C GLU A 296 -0.34 27.50 31.61
N THR A 297 -0.32 28.71 32.15
CA THR A 297 -1.49 29.46 32.61
C THR A 297 -2.45 29.91 31.49
N SER A 298 -2.08 29.74 30.22
CA SER A 298 -2.91 30.19 29.08
C SER A 298 -3.95 29.14 28.63
N ARG A 299 -3.89 27.90 29.14
CA ARG A 299 -4.80 26.82 28.73
C ARG A 299 -6.12 26.73 29.51
N ASP A 300 -6.28 27.48 30.60
CA ASP A 300 -7.49 27.44 31.44
C ASP A 300 -8.55 28.50 31.10
N MET A 301 -8.37 29.30 30.04
CA MET A 301 -9.40 30.26 29.57
C MET A 301 -9.96 29.90 28.20
N ALA A 302 -10.32 28.63 28.00
CA ALA A 302 -11.23 28.20 26.94
C ALA A 302 -11.84 26.85 27.31
N ARG A 303 -12.72 26.86 28.32
CA ARG A 303 -13.77 25.85 28.49
C ARG A 303 -15.09 26.46 28.09
#